data_AF-A0A0L7T0S5-F1
#
_entry.id   AF-A0A0L7T0S5-F1
#
_cell.length_a   1.000
_cell.length_b   1.000
_cell.length_c   1.000
_cell.angle_alpha   90.00
_cell.angle_beta   90.00
_cell.angle_gamma   90.00
#
_symmetry.space_group_name_H-M   'P 1'
#
loop_
_entity.id
_entity.type
_entity.pdbx_description
1 polymer ?
#
loop_
_entity_poly.entity_id
_entity_poly.type
_entity_poly.pdbx_seq_one_letter_code
_entity_poly.pdbx_strand_id
1 'polypeptide(L)'
;KGARQEYDGFGRLAWRKAARGAAEQFFSYNAEHQLSEVRLSGHRTFSRVQYRYDALGRRTHKILHRHDEPDAEIMTFHWQGLQMVGEQSSRSPDHRVQYLYGEG
;
A
#
# COMPACT_ATOMS: atom_id res chain seq x y z
N LYS A 1 21.10 6.47 14.78
CA LYS A 1 20.10 5.62 15.46
C LYS A 1 18.83 6.41 15.72
N GLY A 2 17.67 5.76 15.66
CA GLY A 2 16.41 6.30 16.19
C GLY A 2 15.18 5.93 15.38
N ALA A 3 14.96 4.63 15.12
CA ALA A 3 13.65 4.17 14.66
C ALA A 3 12.66 4.27 15.82
N ARG A 4 11.45 4.76 15.56
CA ARG A 4 10.35 4.85 16.54
C ARG A 4 9.07 4.30 15.94
N GLN A 5 8.28 3.63 16.75
CA GLN A 5 7.05 2.94 16.36
C GLN A 5 6.05 3.04 17.51
N GLU A 6 4.79 3.21 17.16
CA GLU A 6 3.67 3.18 18.09
C GLU A 6 2.61 2.23 17.55
N TYR A 7 1.83 1.63 18.45
CA TYR A 7 0.84 0.62 18.13
C TYR A 7 -0.53 1.01 18.69
N ASP A 8 -1.60 0.60 18.02
CA ASP A 8 -2.97 0.78 18.51
C ASP A 8 -3.34 -0.27 19.58
N GLY A 9 -4.57 -0.17 20.11
CA GLY A 9 -5.09 -1.10 21.13
C GLY A 9 -5.22 -2.56 20.69
N PHE A 10 -5.11 -2.84 19.38
CA PHE A 10 -5.08 -4.21 18.82
C PHE A 10 -3.65 -4.69 18.55
N GLY A 11 -2.62 -3.92 18.93
CA GLY A 11 -1.22 -4.24 18.69
C GLY A 11 -0.78 -4.04 17.24
N ARG A 12 -1.54 -3.33 16.41
CA ARG A 12 -1.17 -3.04 15.02
C ARG A 12 -0.38 -1.74 14.96
N LEU A 13 0.56 -1.65 14.03
CA LEU A 13 1.40 -0.46 13.87
C LEU A 13 0.51 0.76 13.55
N ALA A 14 0.48 1.76 14.43
CA ALA A 14 -0.31 2.99 14.25
C ALA A 14 0.53 4.13 13.68
N TRP A 15 1.81 4.20 14.07
CA TRP A 15 2.75 5.19 13.57
C TRP A 15 4.18 4.66 13.51
N ARG A 16 4.98 5.15 12.55
CA ARG A 16 6.41 4.83 12.44
C ARG A 16 7.22 5.98 11.89
N LYS A 17 8.45 6.13 12.41
CA LYS A 17 9.54 6.92 11.83
C LYS A 17 10.83 6.11 11.83
N ALA A 18 11.34 5.78 10.63
CA ALA A 18 12.45 4.82 10.49
C ALA A 18 13.81 5.35 10.99
N ALA A 19 14.04 6.65 10.86
CA ALA A 19 15.25 7.32 11.30
C ALA A 19 14.98 8.82 11.49
N ARG A 20 15.93 9.52 12.12
CA ARG A 20 15.91 10.99 12.15
C ARG A 20 15.93 11.53 10.71
N GLY A 21 14.98 12.41 10.39
CA GLY A 21 14.80 12.96 9.04
C GLY A 21 14.05 12.07 8.04
N ALA A 22 13.71 10.82 8.40
CA ALA A 22 12.82 10.00 7.59
C ALA A 22 11.38 10.52 7.67
N ALA A 23 10.61 10.25 6.61
CA ALA A 23 9.19 10.50 6.59
C ALA A 23 8.47 9.74 7.71
N GLU A 24 7.45 10.39 8.27
CA GLU A 24 6.54 9.79 9.24
C GLU A 24 5.39 9.10 8.52
N GLN A 25 4.96 7.97 9.06
CA GLN A 25 3.94 7.11 8.48
C GLN A 25 2.87 6.87 9.53
N PHE A 26 1.62 7.23 9.22
CA PHE A 26 0.45 7.03 10.08
C PHE A 26 -0.44 5.99 9.42
N PHE A 27 -0.70 4.89 10.11
CA PHE A 27 -1.37 3.72 9.56
C PHE A 27 -2.82 3.69 10.06
N SER A 28 -3.74 3.30 9.19
CA SER A 28 -5.15 3.11 9.53
C SER A 28 -5.62 1.79 8.95
N TYR A 29 -6.57 1.16 9.64
CA TYR A 29 -7.03 -0.19 9.34
C TYR A 29 -8.55 -0.18 9.10
N ASN A 30 -9.04 -1.05 8.22
CA ASN A 30 -10.47 -1.29 8.07
C ASN A 30 -11.01 -2.18 9.22
N ALA A 31 -12.32 -2.44 9.20
CA ALA A 31 -13.00 -3.26 10.21
C ALA A 31 -12.46 -4.70 10.23
N GLU A 32 -11.95 -5.20 9.11
CA GLU A 32 -11.35 -6.52 8.96
C GLU A 32 -9.87 -6.58 9.40
N HIS A 33 -9.40 -5.53 10.08
CA HIS A 33 -8.03 -5.38 10.57
C HIS A 33 -6.94 -5.34 9.48
N GLN A 34 -7.29 -5.01 8.26
CA GLN A 34 -6.38 -4.86 7.13
C GLN A 34 -5.95 -3.41 6.98
N LEU A 35 -4.69 -3.18 6.60
CA LEU A 35 -4.14 -1.84 6.39
C LEU A 35 -4.91 -1.15 5.26
N SER A 36 -5.72 -0.13 5.57
CA SER A 36 -6.53 0.58 4.59
C SER A 36 -5.85 1.85 4.08
N GLU A 37 -5.05 2.52 4.91
CA GLU A 37 -4.39 3.77 4.56
C GLU A 37 -3.04 3.94 5.28
N VAL A 38 -2.09 4.58 4.59
CA VAL A 38 -0.89 5.16 5.17
C VAL A 38 -0.82 6.63 4.77
N ARG A 39 -0.91 7.54 5.74
CA ARG A 39 -0.60 8.97 5.54
C ARG A 39 0.89 9.19 5.75
N LEU A 40 1.50 9.95 4.84
CA LEU A 40 2.94 10.18 4.78
C LEU A 40 3.24 11.66 5.02
N SER A 41 3.93 11.97 6.11
CA SER A 41 4.39 13.33 6.41
C SER A 41 5.90 13.43 6.17
N GLY A 42 6.33 14.42 5.39
CA GLY A 42 7.74 14.60 5.00
C GLY A 42 8.26 13.62 3.95
N HIS A 43 7.39 12.82 3.33
CA HIS A 43 7.76 12.01 2.17
C HIS A 43 7.81 12.89 0.91
N ARG A 44 8.86 12.73 0.08
CA ARG A 44 9.15 13.65 -1.03
C ARG A 44 8.10 13.65 -2.14
N THR A 45 7.54 12.49 -2.45
CA THR A 45 6.64 12.32 -3.62
C THR A 45 5.19 12.10 -3.22
N PHE A 46 4.94 11.13 -2.34
CA PHE A 46 3.60 10.74 -1.93
C PHE A 46 3.15 11.40 -0.63
N SER A 47 1.88 11.77 -0.57
CA SER A 47 1.19 12.25 0.64
C SER A 47 0.42 11.14 1.34
N ARG A 48 -0.07 10.16 0.58
CA ARG A 48 -0.97 9.11 1.08
C ARG A 48 -0.94 7.89 0.17
N VAL A 49 -1.08 6.72 0.78
CA VAL A 49 -1.28 5.44 0.09
C VAL A 49 -2.53 4.78 0.66
N GLN A 50 -3.41 4.26 -0.19
CA GLN A 50 -4.59 3.51 0.24
C GLN A 50 -4.58 2.11 -0.36
N TYR A 51 -5.23 1.17 0.31
CA TYR A 51 -5.33 -0.22 -0.13
C TYR A 51 -6.79 -0.68 -0.13
N ARG A 52 -7.13 -1.51 -1.11
CA ARG A 52 -8.42 -2.19 -1.19
C ARG A 52 -8.21 -3.69 -1.24
N TYR A 53 -9.20 -4.42 -0.74
CA TYR A 53 -9.16 -5.86 -0.59
C TYR A 53 -10.46 -6.46 -1.11
N ASP A 54 -10.40 -7.70 -1.59
CA ASP A 54 -11.60 -8.50 -1.84
C ASP A 54 -12.04 -9.27 -0.57
N ALA A 55 -13.15 -10.00 -0.67
CA ALA A 55 -13.71 -10.76 0.44
C ALA A 55 -12.80 -11.90 0.96
N LEU A 56 -11.82 -12.36 0.17
CA LEU A 56 -10.82 -13.33 0.59
C LEU A 56 -9.61 -12.67 1.28
N GLY A 57 -9.64 -11.34 1.41
CA GLY A 57 -8.57 -10.56 1.99
C GLY A 57 -7.36 -10.37 1.08
N ARG A 58 -7.49 -10.66 -0.22
CA ARG A 58 -6.43 -10.40 -1.19
C ARG A 58 -6.45 -8.93 -1.57
N ARG A 59 -5.27 -8.30 -1.64
CA ARG A 59 -5.16 -6.91 -2.06
C ARG A 59 -5.54 -6.79 -3.54
N THR A 60 -6.52 -5.95 -3.85
CA THR A 60 -6.98 -5.69 -5.23
C THR A 60 -6.43 -4.38 -5.77
N HIS A 61 -6.21 -3.39 -4.90
CA HIS A 61 -5.70 -2.09 -5.31
C HIS A 61 -4.67 -1.51 -4.33
N LYS A 62 -3.72 -0.75 -4.88
CA LYS A 62 -2.86 0.20 -4.17
C LYS A 62 -2.99 1.55 -4.85
N ILE A 63 -3.48 2.55 -4.13
CA ILE A 63 -3.80 3.87 -4.66
C ILE A 63 -2.79 4.87 -4.09
N LEU A 64 -2.00 5.49 -4.96
CA LEU A 64 -0.89 6.37 -4.64
C LEU A 64 -1.28 7.83 -4.90
N HIS A 65 -1.33 8.64 -3.85
CA HIS A 65 -1.57 10.08 -3.94
C HIS A 65 -0.24 10.83 -3.89
N ARG A 66 0.05 11.62 -4.93
CA ARG A 66 1.25 12.47 -5.05
C ARG A 66 0.93 13.89 -4.60
N HIS A 67 1.95 14.67 -4.27
CA HIS A 67 1.76 16.07 -3.84
C HIS A 67 1.43 17.00 -5.01
N ASP A 68 1.99 16.72 -6.18
CA ASP A 68 2.02 17.58 -7.36
C ASP A 68 0.98 17.22 -8.41
N GLU A 69 0.09 16.27 -8.10
CA GLU A 69 -0.89 15.76 -9.05
C GLU A 69 -2.24 15.53 -8.37
N PRO A 70 -3.35 15.95 -9.01
CA PRO A 70 -4.69 15.75 -8.45
C PRO A 70 -5.15 14.30 -8.52
N ASP A 71 -4.73 13.58 -9.57
CA ASP A 71 -5.17 12.21 -9.83
C ASP A 71 -4.26 11.19 -9.18
N ALA A 72 -4.86 10.26 -8.45
CA ALA A 72 -4.10 9.17 -7.85
C ALA A 72 -3.70 8.12 -8.90
N GLU A 73 -2.50 7.59 -8.76
CA GLU A 73 -2.08 6.40 -9.50
C GLU A 73 -2.67 5.15 -8.85
N ILE A 74 -3.34 4.33 -9.65
CA ILE A 74 -3.98 3.10 -9.19
C ILE A 74 -3.18 1.92 -9.73
N MET A 75 -2.59 1.15 -8.83
CA MET A 75 -2.07 -0.18 -9.14
C MET A 75 -3.14 -1.22 -8.84
N THR A 76 -3.54 -1.97 -9.87
CA THR A 76 -4.52 -3.06 -9.79
C THR A 76 -3.80 -4.39 -9.74
N PHE A 77 -4.18 -5.27 -8.82
CA PHE A 77 -3.61 -6.61 -8.66
C PHE A 77 -4.61 -7.67 -9.15
N HIS A 78 -4.12 -8.59 -9.98
CA HIS A 78 -4.91 -9.66 -10.56
C HIS A 78 -4.55 -10.99 -9.91
N TRP A 79 -5.57 -11.80 -9.62
CA TRP A 79 -5.43 -13.05 -8.88
C TRP A 79 -6.08 -14.22 -9.61
N GLN A 80 -5.46 -15.40 -9.53
CA GLN A 80 -6.03 -16.69 -9.88
C GLN A 80 -5.95 -17.58 -8.62
N GLY A 81 -7.09 -17.91 -8.02
CA GLY A 81 -7.10 -18.55 -6.70
C GLY A 81 -6.31 -17.72 -5.68
N LEU A 82 -5.35 -18.31 -4.97
CA LEU A 82 -4.50 -17.61 -4.01
C LEU A 82 -3.20 -17.06 -4.62
N GLN A 83 -3.02 -17.16 -5.94
CA GLN A 83 -1.81 -16.70 -6.62
C GLN A 83 -2.05 -15.34 -7.29
N MET A 84 -1.15 -14.38 -7.05
CA MET A 84 -1.17 -13.08 -7.71
C MET A 84 -0.52 -13.22 -9.08
N VAL A 85 -1.32 -13.18 -10.14
CA VAL A 85 -0.84 -13.44 -11.52
C VAL A 85 -0.42 -12.18 -12.26
N GLY A 86 -0.60 -11.00 -11.68
CA GLY A 86 -0.05 -9.79 -12.25
C GLY A 86 -0.51 -8.49 -11.60
N GLU A 87 0.04 -7.40 -12.11
CA GLU A 87 -0.28 -6.03 -11.70
C GLU A 87 -0.26 -5.07 -12.89
N GLN A 88 -1.05 -4.00 -12.79
CA GLN A 88 -1.19 -2.97 -13.83
C GLN A 88 -1.30 -1.58 -13.19
N SER A 89 -0.56 -0.58 -13.70
CA SER A 89 -0.70 0.82 -13.29
C SER A 89 -1.65 1.58 -14.20
N SER A 90 -2.52 2.42 -13.63
CA SER A 90 -3.40 3.31 -14.39
C SER A 90 -2.64 4.37 -15.21
N ARG A 91 -1.36 4.63 -14.90
CA ARG A 91 -0.53 5.59 -15.66
C ARG A 91 0.11 4.97 -16.91
N SER A 92 0.20 3.64 -16.93
CA SER A 92 0.82 2.88 -18.01
C SER A 92 -0.03 1.64 -18.26
N PRO A 93 -1.29 1.81 -18.73
CA PRO A 93 -2.24 0.71 -18.84
C PRO A 93 -1.75 -0.38 -19.81
N ASP A 94 -0.97 -0.03 -20.82
CA ASP A 94 -0.39 -1.00 -21.76
C ASP A 94 0.76 -1.82 -21.15
N HIS A 95 1.29 -1.38 -20.00
CA HIS A 95 2.35 -2.06 -19.26
C HIS A 95 1.73 -2.85 -18.10
N ARG A 96 1.58 -4.16 -18.32
CA ARG A 96 1.16 -5.13 -17.30
C ARG A 96 2.30 -6.09 -16.99
N VAL A 97 2.60 -6.27 -15.71
CA VAL A 97 3.50 -7.33 -15.25
C VAL A 97 2.67 -8.58 -14.98
N GLN A 98 3.13 -9.73 -15.47
CA GLN A 98 2.50 -11.03 -15.22
C GLN A 98 3.50 -11.95 -14.51
N TYR A 99 3.00 -12.69 -13.52
CA TYR A 99 3.80 -13.65 -12.76
C TYR A 99 3.40 -15.06 -13.18
N LEU A 100 4.38 -15.83 -13.64
CA LEU A 100 4.24 -17.26 -13.95
C LEU A 100 4.84 -18.05 -12.80
N TYR A 101 4.00 -18.81 -12.10
CA TYR A 101 4.43 -19.77 -11.09
C TYR A 101 4.51 -21.13 -11.78
N GLY A 102 5.73 -21.63 -12.02
CA GLY A 102 5.92 -23.02 -12.42
C GLY A 102 5.72 -23.95 -11.23
N GLU A 103 5.17 -25.14 -11.48
CA GLU A 103 5.28 -26.24 -10.52
C GLU A 103 6.77 -26.62 -10.43
N GLY A 104 7.34 -26.50 -9.24
CA GLY A 104 8.74 -26.87 -8.96
C GLY A 104 8.92 -28.36 -8.79
#